data_AF-A0A9Q0L5J2-F1
#
_entry.id   AF-A0A9Q0L5J2-F1
#
_cell.length_a   1.000
_cell.length_b   1.000
_cell.length_c   1.000
_cell.angle_alpha   90.00
_cell.angle_beta   90.00
_cell.angle_gamma   90.00
#
_symmetry.space_group_name_H-M   'P 1'
#
loop_
_entity.id
_entity.type
_entity.pdbx_description
1 polymer ?
#
loop_
_entity_poly.entity_id
_entity_poly.type
_entity_poly.pdbx_seq_one_letter_code
_entity_poly.pdbx_strand_id
1 'polypeptide(L)'
;MSLAEKLKKVQLKQTETKDSSKPDITAKEYDENEIKIYQNKVLDINIEEWLDLIPEFTFKTKLFPLKYEDAELFFQAYELKMKENKELTENIKNQIEKLAENLQKVINEIKQDDPQVFVKSSSRSAKDTGPYQQKFIMEYQAKLKAKKLRDDNDKMISLLEAGYEMLKVKSAKELLMNWVFQKEFIKTCLLQSNTNHDSRKTS
;
A
#
# COMPACT_ATOMS: atom_id res chain seq x y z
N MET A 1 17.06 46.98 -7.94
CA MET A 1 16.31 45.80 -8.43
C MET A 1 16.01 44.89 -7.24
N SER A 2 14.74 44.76 -6.88
CA SER A 2 14.32 44.02 -5.67
C SER A 2 14.42 42.51 -5.86
N LEU A 3 14.46 41.75 -4.77
CA LEU A 3 14.44 40.28 -4.81
C LEU A 3 13.18 39.75 -5.53
N ALA A 4 12.04 40.44 -5.37
CA ALA A 4 10.80 40.11 -6.05
C ALA A 4 10.88 40.31 -7.57
N GLU A 5 11.62 41.32 -8.05
CA GLU A 5 11.87 41.53 -9.48
C GLU A 5 12.80 40.48 -10.08
N LYS A 6 13.78 39.99 -9.30
CA LYS A 6 14.65 38.89 -9.71
C LYS A 6 13.89 37.57 -9.79
N LEU A 7 13.00 37.28 -8.84
CA LEU A 7 12.20 36.05 -8.82
C LEU A 7 11.16 35.99 -9.95
N LYS A 8 10.60 37.13 -10.39
CA LYS A 8 9.70 37.19 -11.57
C LYS A 8 10.37 36.74 -12.87
N LYS A 9 11.70 36.79 -12.96
CA LYS A 9 12.46 36.35 -14.15
C LYS A 9 12.92 34.89 -14.07
N VAL A 10 12.76 34.23 -12.92
CA VAL A 10 13.12 32.82 -12.77
C VAL A 10 11.94 31.98 -13.25
N GLN A 11 11.94 31.63 -14.53
CA GLN A 11 11.07 30.58 -15.04
C GLN A 11 11.70 29.24 -14.73
N LEU A 12 10.96 28.35 -14.08
CA LEU A 12 11.40 26.96 -13.89
C LEU A 12 11.58 26.34 -15.28
N LYS A 13 12.78 25.83 -15.57
CA LYS A 13 13.04 25.11 -16.80
C LYS A 13 12.13 23.89 -16.81
N GLN A 14 11.28 23.76 -17.83
CA GLN A 14 10.48 22.56 -18.04
C GLN A 14 11.44 21.39 -18.23
N THR A 15 11.59 20.57 -17.20
CA THR A 15 12.30 19.30 -17.28
C THR A 15 11.29 18.21 -17.57
N GLU A 16 11.46 17.53 -18.70
CA GLU A 16 10.76 16.27 -18.95
C GLU A 16 11.32 15.21 -18.01
N THR A 17 10.58 14.89 -16.96
CA THR A 17 10.92 13.78 -16.09
C THR A 17 10.54 12.48 -16.79
N LYS A 18 11.54 11.77 -17.34
CA LYS A 18 11.33 10.42 -17.87
C LYS A 18 11.19 9.45 -16.70
N ASP A 19 9.95 9.07 -16.39
CA ASP A 19 9.63 8.05 -15.40
C ASP A 19 10.13 6.68 -15.89
N SER A 20 11.29 6.26 -15.39
CA SER A 20 11.89 4.94 -15.64
C SER A 20 11.44 3.88 -14.65
N SER A 21 10.60 4.24 -13.67
CA SER A 21 10.11 3.32 -12.64
C SER A 21 8.94 2.46 -13.11
N LYS A 22 8.28 2.87 -14.21
CA LYS A 22 7.29 2.03 -14.88
C LYS A 22 7.99 0.93 -15.65
N PRO A 23 7.73 -0.35 -15.36
CA PRO A 23 8.21 -1.43 -16.22
C PRO A 23 7.66 -1.18 -17.63
N ASP A 24 8.56 -1.02 -18.61
CA ASP A 24 8.19 -0.87 -20.01
C ASP A 24 7.82 -2.25 -20.55
N ILE A 25 6.61 -2.70 -20.21
CA ILE A 25 6.02 -3.96 -20.67
C ILE A 25 5.71 -3.93 -22.18
N THR A 26 5.84 -2.77 -22.82
CA THR A 26 5.64 -2.55 -24.26
C THR A 26 6.93 -2.54 -25.05
N ALA A 27 8.09 -2.45 -24.39
CA ALA A 27 9.38 -2.66 -25.03
C ALA A 27 9.43 -4.11 -25.52
N LYS A 28 9.46 -4.26 -26.84
CA LYS A 28 9.66 -5.53 -27.52
C LYS A 28 10.82 -6.28 -26.89
N GLU A 29 10.56 -7.55 -26.55
CA GLU A 29 11.56 -8.59 -26.27
C GLU A 29 12.33 -8.44 -24.95
N TYR A 30 11.65 -8.53 -23.81
CA TYR A 30 12.28 -9.23 -22.70
C TYR A 30 12.26 -10.72 -23.01
N ASP A 31 13.42 -11.37 -22.98
CA ASP A 31 13.51 -12.83 -23.00
C ASP A 31 12.69 -13.39 -21.81
N GLU A 32 12.01 -14.52 -21.99
CA GLU A 32 11.26 -15.16 -20.89
C GLU A 32 12.15 -15.42 -19.67
N ASN A 33 13.44 -15.67 -19.89
CA ASN A 33 14.42 -15.81 -18.81
C ASN A 33 14.71 -14.50 -18.10
N GLU A 34 14.80 -13.38 -18.82
CA GLU A 34 14.99 -12.06 -18.20
C GLU A 34 13.76 -11.64 -17.39
N ILE A 35 12.56 -11.93 -17.88
CA ILE A 35 11.31 -11.73 -17.12
C ILE A 35 11.34 -12.59 -15.85
N LYS A 36 11.70 -13.87 -15.95
CA LYS A 36 11.82 -14.76 -14.78
C LYS A 36 12.88 -14.27 -13.79
N ILE A 37 14.06 -13.85 -14.26
CA ILE A 37 15.12 -13.31 -13.40
C ILE A 37 14.65 -12.03 -12.71
N TYR A 38 13.99 -11.13 -13.44
CA TYR A 38 13.46 -9.90 -12.89
C TYR A 38 12.36 -10.17 -11.86
N GLN A 39 11.42 -11.07 -12.16
CA GLN A 39 10.37 -11.48 -11.24
C GLN A 39 10.96 -12.12 -9.99
N ASN A 40 11.94 -13.02 -10.13
CA ASN A 40 12.60 -13.66 -8.98
C ASN A 40 13.31 -12.62 -8.10
N LYS A 41 14.06 -11.68 -8.69
CA LYS A 41 14.70 -10.59 -7.93
C LYS A 41 13.69 -9.73 -7.16
N VAL A 42 12.50 -9.51 -7.73
CA VAL A 42 11.43 -8.77 -7.05
C VAL A 42 10.79 -9.61 -5.93
N LEU A 43 10.75 -10.93 -6.07
CA LEU A 43 10.28 -11.82 -5.02
C LEU A 43 11.29 -11.94 -3.88
N ASP A 44 12.60 -11.92 -4.16
CA ASP A 44 13.66 -12.01 -3.15
C ASP A 44 13.64 -10.83 -2.14
N ILE A 45 13.03 -9.69 -2.51
CA ILE A 45 12.91 -8.52 -1.63
C ILE A 45 11.59 -8.48 -0.84
N ASN A 46 10.72 -9.46 -1.02
CA ASN A 46 9.49 -9.58 -0.25
C ASN A 46 9.81 -9.82 1.23
N ILE A 47 8.95 -9.28 2.12
CA ILE A 47 9.19 -9.33 3.57
C ILE A 47 9.32 -10.77 4.09
N GLU A 48 8.62 -11.70 3.46
CA GLU A 48 8.63 -13.13 3.78
C GLU A 48 10.02 -13.77 3.65
N GLU A 49 10.87 -13.25 2.75
CA GLU A 49 12.20 -13.82 2.48
C GLU A 49 13.26 -13.35 3.48
N TRP A 50 13.12 -12.14 4.03
CA TRP A 50 14.15 -11.53 4.90
C TRP A 50 13.73 -11.29 6.35
N LEU A 51 12.44 -11.37 6.69
CA LEU A 51 11.95 -11.07 8.05
C LEU A 51 12.64 -11.93 9.12
N ASP A 52 12.80 -13.23 8.85
CA ASP A 52 13.42 -14.18 9.78
C ASP A 52 14.96 -14.07 9.82
N LEU A 53 15.56 -13.39 8.83
CA LEU A 53 17.02 -13.19 8.75
C LEU A 53 17.50 -12.02 9.61
N ILE A 54 16.63 -11.03 9.88
CA ILE A 54 16.96 -9.81 10.64
C ILE A 54 15.89 -9.43 11.67
N PRO A 55 15.38 -10.37 12.49
CA PRO A 55 14.25 -10.11 13.39
C PRO A 55 14.57 -9.01 14.43
N GLU A 56 15.81 -8.89 14.87
CA GLU A 56 16.26 -7.89 15.85
C GLU A 56 16.36 -6.46 15.30
N PHE A 57 16.40 -6.29 13.97
CA PHE A 57 16.50 -4.99 13.30
C PHE A 57 15.18 -4.51 12.70
N THR A 58 14.09 -5.22 12.99
CA THR A 58 12.77 -4.94 12.41
C THR A 58 11.74 -4.74 13.51
N PHE A 59 10.60 -4.15 13.15
CA PHE A 59 9.46 -4.08 14.06
C PHE A 59 8.89 -5.48 14.27
N LYS A 60 8.32 -5.74 15.45
CA LYS A 60 7.53 -6.95 15.72
C LYS A 60 6.46 -7.11 14.65
N THR A 61 6.65 -8.10 13.77
CA THR A 61 5.84 -8.29 12.57
C THR A 61 5.22 -9.69 12.60
N LYS A 62 3.97 -9.80 12.14
CA LYS A 62 3.33 -11.09 11.85
C LYS A 62 2.85 -11.09 10.42
N LEU A 63 3.05 -12.22 9.75
CA LEU A 63 2.57 -12.44 8.39
C LEU A 63 1.14 -12.98 8.43
N PHE A 64 0.30 -12.48 7.53
CA PHE A 64 -1.04 -13.02 7.30
C PHE A 64 -1.11 -13.50 5.85
N PRO A 65 -1.13 -14.82 5.60
CA PRO A 65 -1.13 -15.34 4.23
C PRO A 65 -2.49 -15.09 3.58
N LEU A 66 -2.48 -14.43 2.43
CA LEU A 66 -3.64 -14.32 1.55
C LEU A 66 -3.64 -15.46 0.54
N LYS A 67 -4.80 -16.08 0.36
CA LYS A 67 -5.00 -17.12 -0.64
C LYS A 67 -5.48 -16.55 -1.96
N TYR A 68 -5.45 -17.37 -3.00
CA TYR A 68 -5.96 -17.00 -4.31
C TYR A 68 -7.45 -16.61 -4.25
N GLU A 69 -8.24 -17.34 -3.46
CA GLU A 69 -9.68 -17.06 -3.28
C GLU A 69 -9.92 -15.70 -2.60
N ASP A 70 -9.03 -15.26 -1.71
CA ASP A 70 -9.12 -13.93 -1.09
C ASP A 70 -8.87 -12.83 -2.14
N ALA A 71 -7.94 -13.06 -3.08
CA ALA A 71 -7.67 -12.14 -4.18
C ALA A 71 -8.85 -12.03 -5.15
N GLU A 72 -9.48 -13.16 -5.49
CA GLU A 72 -10.71 -13.18 -6.30
C GLU A 72 -11.86 -12.47 -5.59
N LEU A 73 -12.02 -12.69 -4.28
CA LEU A 73 -13.01 -12.01 -3.47
C LEU A 73 -12.84 -10.48 -3.52
N PHE A 74 -11.61 -9.99 -3.37
CA PHE A 74 -11.31 -8.56 -3.49
C PHE A 74 -11.60 -8.02 -4.89
N PHE A 75 -11.26 -8.78 -5.93
CA PHE A 75 -11.56 -8.41 -7.30
C PHE A 75 -13.08 -8.30 -7.54
N GLN A 76 -13.86 -9.29 -7.12
CA GLN A 76 -15.33 -9.26 -7.24
C GLN A 76 -15.94 -8.08 -6.48
N ALA A 77 -15.46 -7.80 -5.26
CA ALA A 77 -15.92 -6.67 -4.47
C ALA A 77 -15.59 -5.33 -5.14
N TYR A 78 -14.39 -5.22 -5.73
CA TYR A 78 -13.97 -4.05 -6.48
C TYR A 78 -14.80 -3.83 -7.75
N GLU A 79 -15.02 -4.87 -8.56
CA GLU A 79 -15.84 -4.77 -9.77
C GLU A 79 -17.25 -4.26 -9.44
N LEU A 80 -17.90 -4.86 -8.44
CA LEU A 80 -19.24 -4.45 -8.01
C LEU A 80 -19.27 -3.00 -7.52
N LYS A 81 -18.38 -2.62 -6.60
CA LYS A 81 -18.43 -1.29 -5.98
C LYS A 81 -17.89 -0.18 -6.86
N MET A 82 -16.76 -0.40 -7.53
CA MET A 82 -16.03 0.66 -8.24
C MET A 82 -16.40 0.75 -9.72
N LYS A 83 -16.67 -0.38 -10.39
CA LYS A 83 -17.05 -0.36 -11.81
C LYS A 83 -18.56 -0.32 -12.00
N GLU A 84 -19.30 -1.14 -11.27
CA GLU A 84 -20.75 -1.24 -11.43
C GLU A 84 -21.55 -0.31 -10.51
N ASN A 85 -20.89 0.30 -9.52
CA ASN A 85 -21.52 1.13 -8.49
C ASN A 85 -22.70 0.42 -7.78
N LYS A 86 -22.55 -0.88 -7.54
CA LYS A 86 -23.52 -1.74 -6.86
C LYS A 86 -23.11 -2.04 -5.42
N GLU A 87 -24.10 -2.39 -4.61
CA GLU A 87 -23.86 -2.94 -3.29
C GLU A 87 -23.20 -4.32 -3.38
N LEU A 88 -22.38 -4.66 -2.37
CA LEU A 88 -21.80 -5.99 -2.27
C LEU A 88 -22.90 -7.02 -2.01
N THR A 89 -22.82 -8.17 -2.67
CA THR A 89 -23.72 -9.29 -2.41
C THR A 89 -23.52 -9.81 -0.99
N GLU A 90 -24.56 -10.41 -0.40
CA GLU A 90 -24.48 -10.94 0.97
C GLU A 90 -23.40 -12.00 1.12
N ASN A 91 -23.21 -12.83 0.11
CA ASN A 91 -22.13 -13.81 0.08
C ASN A 91 -20.74 -13.14 0.16
N ILE A 92 -20.49 -12.10 -0.65
CA ILE A 92 -19.21 -11.37 -0.64
C ILE A 92 -19.00 -10.67 0.71
N LYS A 93 -20.05 -10.05 1.28
CA LYS A 93 -19.98 -9.41 2.60
C LYS A 93 -19.57 -10.41 3.68
N ASN A 94 -20.22 -11.57 3.74
CA ASN A 94 -19.93 -12.61 4.72
C ASN A 94 -18.49 -13.15 4.58
N GLN A 95 -18.00 -13.30 3.36
CA GLN A 95 -16.62 -13.74 3.13
C GLN A 95 -15.60 -12.68 3.56
N ILE A 96 -15.84 -11.40 3.25
CA ILE A 96 -15.00 -10.29 3.71
C ILE A 96 -15.02 -10.18 5.23
N GLU A 97 -16.18 -10.38 5.86
CA GLU A 97 -16.30 -10.35 7.32
C GLU A 97 -15.52 -11.49 7.98
N LYS A 98 -15.64 -12.71 7.47
CA LYS A 98 -14.83 -13.85 7.93
C LYS A 98 -13.33 -13.61 7.77
N LEU A 99 -12.92 -12.99 6.65
CA LEU A 99 -11.53 -12.60 6.43
C LEU A 99 -11.08 -11.53 7.45
N ALA A 100 -11.95 -10.55 7.71
CA ALA A 100 -11.71 -9.50 8.70
C ALA A 100 -11.52 -10.09 10.11
N GLU A 101 -12.35 -11.05 10.51
CA GLU A 101 -12.24 -11.73 11.81
C GLU A 101 -10.90 -12.44 11.98
N ASN A 102 -10.45 -13.18 10.96
CA ASN A 102 -9.18 -13.88 10.99
C ASN A 102 -8.00 -12.91 11.06
N LEU A 103 -8.05 -11.84 10.27
CA LEU A 103 -7.03 -10.81 10.28
C LEU A 103 -7.01 -10.03 11.60
N GLN A 104 -8.18 -9.82 12.22
CA GLN A 104 -8.28 -9.13 13.50
C GLN A 104 -7.59 -9.92 14.63
N LYS A 105 -7.61 -11.26 14.59
CA LYS A 105 -6.86 -12.10 15.54
C LYS A 105 -5.37 -11.80 15.46
N VAL A 106 -4.80 -11.78 14.25
CA VAL A 106 -3.37 -11.45 14.04
C VAL A 106 -3.04 -10.03 14.47
N ILE A 107 -3.91 -9.06 14.17
CA ILE A 107 -3.75 -7.67 14.64
C ILE A 107 -3.70 -7.64 16.17
N ASN A 108 -4.60 -8.35 16.86
CA ASN A 108 -4.65 -8.38 18.31
C ASN A 108 -3.39 -9.02 18.94
N GLU A 109 -2.76 -9.99 18.27
CA GLU A 109 -1.49 -10.59 18.73
C GLU A 109 -0.31 -9.60 18.68
N ILE A 110 -0.30 -8.69 17.70
CA ILE A 110 0.74 -7.66 17.58
C ILE A 110 0.49 -6.53 18.58
N LYS A 111 -0.76 -6.07 18.69
CA LYS A 111 -1.20 -4.86 19.41
C LYS A 111 -0.89 -4.78 20.92
N GLN A 112 -0.28 -5.79 21.53
CA GLN A 112 -0.08 -5.93 22.98
C GLN A 112 -0.08 -4.61 23.77
N ASP A 113 0.83 -3.67 23.45
CA ASP A 113 0.92 -2.35 24.10
C ASP A 113 0.46 -1.16 23.24
N ASP A 114 0.34 -1.32 21.91
CA ASP A 114 -0.06 -0.26 20.99
C ASP A 114 -1.48 -0.53 20.43
N PRO A 115 -2.43 0.41 20.56
CA PRO A 115 -3.76 0.26 20.01
C PRO A 115 -3.81 0.18 18.46
N GLN A 116 -2.69 0.34 17.78
CA GLN A 116 -2.59 0.49 16.33
C GLN A 116 -1.49 -0.39 15.72
N VAL A 117 -1.64 -0.74 14.44
CA VAL A 117 -0.64 -1.49 13.69
C VAL A 117 -0.38 -0.83 12.34
N PHE A 118 0.79 -1.11 11.76
CA PHE A 118 1.10 -0.82 10.37
C PHE A 118 0.89 -2.08 9.54
N VAL A 119 0.27 -1.94 8.37
CA VAL A 119 -0.01 -3.07 7.49
C VAL A 119 0.49 -2.76 6.09
N LYS A 120 1.21 -3.73 5.51
CA LYS A 120 1.70 -3.72 4.14
C LYS A 120 1.45 -5.09 3.51
N SER A 121 1.36 -5.14 2.18
CA SER A 121 1.59 -6.38 1.44
C SER A 121 3.08 -6.72 1.45
N SER A 122 3.48 -7.83 0.81
CA SER A 122 4.87 -8.28 0.75
C SER A 122 5.86 -7.16 0.41
N SER A 123 5.52 -6.33 -0.58
CA SER A 123 6.39 -5.26 -1.10
C SER A 123 5.81 -3.85 -1.03
N ARG A 124 4.52 -3.65 -0.72
CA ARG A 124 3.88 -2.32 -0.80
C ARG A 124 3.04 -1.96 0.41
N SER A 125 3.12 -0.70 0.81
CA SER A 125 2.18 -0.10 1.76
C SER A 125 1.00 0.51 1.02
N ALA A 126 -0.17 0.54 1.65
CA ALA A 126 -1.38 1.14 1.11
C ALA A 126 -1.38 2.67 1.08
N LYS A 127 -0.23 3.34 1.24
CA LYS A 127 -0.13 4.81 1.35
C LYS A 127 -0.74 5.59 0.18
N ASP A 128 -0.88 4.96 -0.99
CA ASP A 128 -1.30 5.61 -2.24
C ASP A 128 -2.82 5.54 -2.51
N THR A 129 -3.67 5.23 -1.52
CA THR A 129 -5.13 5.19 -1.75
C THR A 129 -5.83 6.53 -1.59
N GLY A 130 -6.94 6.69 -2.32
CA GLY A 130 -7.86 7.82 -2.14
C GLY A 130 -8.32 8.00 -0.68
N PRO A 131 -8.79 6.95 0.03
CA PRO A 131 -9.11 7.04 1.46
C PRO A 131 -7.96 7.55 2.33
N TYR A 132 -6.72 7.07 2.10
CA TYR A 132 -5.57 7.56 2.84
C TYR A 132 -5.21 9.00 2.50
N GLN A 133 -5.43 9.45 1.26
CA GLN A 133 -5.23 10.85 0.88
C GLN A 133 -6.17 11.80 1.66
N GLN A 134 -7.45 11.44 1.81
CA GLN A 134 -8.38 12.26 2.58
C GLN A 134 -8.04 12.24 4.08
N LYS A 135 -7.74 11.06 4.64
CA LYS A 135 -7.27 10.90 6.03
C LYS A 135 -6.00 11.73 6.27
N PHE A 136 -5.04 11.69 5.34
CA PHE A 136 -3.80 12.46 5.40
C PHE A 136 -4.05 13.96 5.46
N ILE A 137 -4.91 14.50 4.58
CA ILE A 137 -5.24 15.93 4.56
C ILE A 137 -5.85 16.34 5.91
N MET A 138 -6.78 15.53 6.44
CA MET A 138 -7.43 15.80 7.73
C MET A 138 -6.41 15.79 8.88
N GLU A 139 -5.56 14.77 8.95
CA GLU A 139 -4.51 14.66 9.97
C GLU A 139 -3.51 15.81 9.86
N TYR A 140 -3.07 16.15 8.65
CA TYR A 140 -2.13 17.25 8.42
C TYR A 140 -2.71 18.59 8.87
N GLN A 141 -3.96 18.90 8.51
CA GLN A 141 -4.64 20.10 8.99
C GLN A 141 -4.79 20.14 10.52
N ALA A 142 -5.06 18.99 11.15
CA ALA A 142 -5.16 18.90 12.60
C ALA A 142 -3.79 19.17 13.27
N LYS A 143 -2.70 18.58 12.76
CA LYS A 143 -1.34 18.81 13.26
C LYS A 143 -0.88 20.26 13.07
N LEU A 144 -1.19 20.86 11.91
CA LEU A 144 -0.90 22.28 11.64
C LEU A 144 -1.64 23.22 12.59
N LYS A 145 -2.87 22.90 13.01
CA LYS A 145 -3.62 23.71 13.99
C LYS A 145 -3.08 23.54 15.41
N ALA A 146 -2.64 22.33 15.76
CA ALA A 146 -2.10 22.02 17.08
C ALA A 146 -0.72 22.63 17.32
N LYS A 147 0.14 22.63 16.29
CA LYS A 147 1.44 23.30 16.34
C LYS A 147 1.24 24.77 16.02
N LYS A 148 1.55 25.68 16.95
CA LYS A 148 1.61 27.12 16.67
C LYS A 148 2.75 27.37 15.67
N LEU A 149 2.46 27.21 14.37
CA LEU A 149 3.44 27.17 13.28
C LEU A 149 4.33 28.41 13.31
N ARG A 150 5.65 28.18 13.41
CA ARG A 150 6.66 29.24 13.46
C ARG A 150 7.41 29.34 12.14
N ASP A 151 7.69 28.21 11.52
CA ASP A 151 8.48 28.13 10.29
C ASP A 151 8.07 26.95 9.38
N ASP A 152 8.83 26.73 8.30
CA ASP A 152 8.59 25.63 7.37
C ASP A 152 9.01 24.27 7.95
N ASN A 153 9.90 24.23 8.96
CA ASN A 153 10.25 22.98 9.63
C ASN A 153 9.04 22.44 10.40
N ASP A 154 8.28 23.31 11.07
CA ASP A 154 7.05 22.91 11.77
C ASP A 154 6.02 22.30 10.79
N LYS A 155 5.93 22.84 9.57
CA LYS A 155 5.06 22.29 8.52
C LYS A 155 5.56 20.93 8.07
N MET A 156 6.87 20.77 7.84
CA MET A 156 7.46 19.49 7.45
C MET A 156 7.28 18.42 8.54
N ILE A 157 7.47 18.76 9.81
CA ILE A 157 7.23 17.82 10.92
C ILE A 157 5.75 17.44 10.96
N SER A 158 4.84 18.40 10.81
CA SER A 158 3.39 18.13 10.77
C SER A 158 3.00 17.23 9.59
N LEU A 159 3.65 17.40 8.44
CA LEU A 159 3.45 16.59 7.25
C LEU A 159 3.88 15.13 7.50
N LEU A 160 5.06 14.95 8.09
CA LEU A 160 5.59 13.63 8.43
C LEU A 160 4.75 12.92 9.50
N GLU A 161 4.32 13.65 10.53
CA GLU A 161 3.42 13.12 11.56
C GLU A 161 2.07 12.70 10.97
N ALA A 162 1.49 13.49 10.07
CA ALA A 162 0.25 13.12 9.39
C ALA A 162 0.43 11.89 8.49
N GLY A 163 1.57 11.78 7.79
CA GLY A 163 1.93 10.61 7.00
C GLY A 163 2.11 9.36 7.85
N TYR A 164 2.61 9.51 9.07
CA TYR A 164 2.70 8.41 10.03
C TYR A 164 1.30 8.01 10.55
N GLU A 165 0.49 8.97 11.00
CA GLU A 165 -0.86 8.72 11.53
C GLU A 165 -1.81 8.11 10.49
N MET A 166 -1.72 8.52 9.22
CA MET A 166 -2.61 7.98 8.20
C MET A 166 -2.42 6.46 8.04
N LEU A 167 -1.17 5.97 8.16
CA LEU A 167 -0.82 4.56 7.95
C LEU A 167 -1.23 3.66 9.11
N LYS A 168 -1.58 4.24 10.26
CA LYS A 168 -2.03 3.48 11.42
C LYS A 168 -3.42 2.89 11.17
N VAL A 169 -3.53 1.59 11.39
CA VAL A 169 -4.75 0.81 11.25
C VAL A 169 -5.23 0.38 12.63
N LYS A 170 -6.51 0.61 12.92
CA LYS A 170 -7.13 0.24 14.20
C LYS A 170 -7.88 -1.08 14.13
N SER A 171 -8.34 -1.51 12.96
CA SER A 171 -9.10 -2.75 12.82
C SER A 171 -8.88 -3.40 11.46
N ALA A 172 -9.09 -4.72 11.40
CA ALA A 172 -9.08 -5.45 10.15
C ALA A 172 -10.16 -4.95 9.18
N LYS A 173 -11.31 -4.49 9.68
CA LYS A 173 -12.38 -3.92 8.85
C LYS A 173 -11.95 -2.62 8.18
N GLU A 174 -11.32 -1.69 8.93
CA GLU A 174 -10.74 -0.46 8.35
C GLU A 174 -9.73 -0.80 7.25
N LEU A 175 -8.85 -1.75 7.52
CA LEU A 175 -7.84 -2.21 6.57
C LEU A 175 -8.45 -2.79 5.28
N LEU A 176 -9.36 -3.75 5.40
CA LEU A 176 -9.95 -4.41 4.24
C LEU A 176 -10.77 -3.43 3.41
N MET A 177 -11.49 -2.49 4.03
CA MET A 177 -12.14 -1.42 3.30
C MET A 177 -11.13 -0.58 2.51
N ASN A 178 -9.98 -0.23 3.09
CA ASN A 178 -8.95 0.52 2.37
C ASN A 178 -8.27 -0.30 1.25
N TRP A 179 -8.22 -1.63 1.38
CA TRP A 179 -7.56 -2.52 0.40
C TRP A 179 -8.48 -2.94 -0.75
N VAL A 180 -9.76 -3.19 -0.50
CA VAL A 180 -10.75 -3.54 -1.53
C VAL A 180 -10.87 -2.45 -2.59
N PHE A 181 -10.62 -1.19 -2.25
CA PHE A 181 -10.66 -0.08 -3.21
C PHE A 181 -9.32 0.19 -3.92
N GLN A 182 -8.30 -0.66 -3.72
CA GLN A 182 -7.00 -0.53 -4.37
C GLN A 182 -6.86 -1.47 -5.57
N LYS A 183 -7.05 -0.92 -6.76
CA LYS A 183 -6.81 -1.64 -8.02
C LYS A 183 -5.41 -2.26 -8.08
N GLU A 184 -4.38 -1.52 -7.68
CA GLU A 184 -2.99 -2.00 -7.75
C GLU A 184 -2.68 -3.08 -6.72
N PHE A 185 -3.29 -3.02 -5.53
CA PHE A 185 -3.20 -4.10 -4.55
C PHE A 185 -3.83 -5.38 -5.09
N ILE A 186 -5.06 -5.30 -5.61
CA ILE A 186 -5.77 -6.46 -6.19
C ILE A 186 -4.97 -7.06 -7.34
N LYS A 187 -4.44 -6.22 -8.24
CA LYS A 187 -3.57 -6.67 -9.33
C LYS A 187 -2.34 -7.40 -8.81
N THR A 188 -1.71 -6.90 -7.74
CA THR A 188 -0.55 -7.54 -7.12
C THR A 188 -0.91 -8.92 -6.56
N CYS A 189 -2.03 -9.01 -5.81
CA CYS A 189 -2.50 -10.27 -5.25
C CYS A 189 -2.78 -11.32 -6.34
N LEU A 190 -3.43 -10.93 -7.44
CA LEU A 190 -3.74 -11.84 -8.56
C LEU A 190 -2.50 -12.29 -9.33
N LEU A 191 -1.50 -11.42 -9.50
CA LEU A 191 -0.26 -11.77 -10.19
C LEU A 191 0.58 -12.76 -9.36
N GLN A 192 0.70 -12.52 -8.05
CA GLN A 192 1.48 -13.38 -7.15
C GLN A 192 0.83 -14.74 -6.90
N SER A 193 -0.51 -14.80 -6.93
CA SER A 193 -1.23 -16.04 -6.72
C SER A 193 -1.16 -16.96 -7.94
N ASN A 194 -1.10 -16.41 -9.16
CA ASN A 194 -0.90 -17.18 -10.39
C ASN A 194 0.52 -17.79 -10.51
N THR A 195 1.57 -17.04 -10.13
CA THR A 195 2.95 -17.55 -10.21
C THR A 195 3.22 -18.73 -9.27
N ASN A 196 2.56 -18.76 -8.11
CA ASN A 196 2.68 -19.86 -7.15
C ASN A 196 1.90 -21.12 -7.57
N HIS A 197 0.95 -20.99 -8.49
CA HIS A 197 0.18 -22.14 -8.98
C HIS A 197 0.96 -22.94 -10.04
N ASP A 198 1.76 -22.27 -10.87
CA ASP A 198 2.55 -22.93 -11.92
C ASP A 198 3.85 -23.57 -11.41
N SER A 199 4.49 -23.00 -10.39
CA SER A 199 5.69 -23.60 -9.77
C SER A 199 5.39 -24.91 -9.04
N ARG A 200 4.17 -25.09 -8.52
CA ARG A 200 3.74 -26.34 -7.85
C ARG A 200 3.25 -27.43 -8.81
N LYS A 201 3.07 -27.13 -10.10
CA LYS A 201 2.73 -28.15 -11.12
C LYS A 201 3.96 -28.80 -11.74
N THR A 202 5.14 -28.22 -11.51
CA THR A 202 6.42 -28.66 -12.10
C THR A 202 7.37 -29.30 -11.09
N SER A 203 6.96 -29.38 -9.82
CA SER A 203 7.63 -30.09 -8.71
C SER A 203 6.81 -31.29 -8.26
#